data_AF-A0A847QEF6-F1
#
_entry.id   AF-A0A847QEF6-F1
#
_cell.length_a   1.000
_cell.length_b   1.000
_cell.length_c   1.000
_cell.angle_alpha   90.00
_cell.angle_beta   90.00
_cell.angle_gamma   90.00
#
_symmetry.space_group_name_H-M   'P 1'
#
loop_
_entity.id
_entity.type
_entity.pdbx_description
1 polymer ?
#
loop_
_entity_poly.entity_id
_entity_poly.type
_entity_poly.pdbx_seq_one_letter_code
_entity_poly.pdbx_strand_id
1 'polypeptide(L)'
;MRLFDRGKRYRSRLLAYFMAFGTVFIVVTMVKFPKDAFDSAIMGLNLWWNIVFPSLLPFFILSEILMGLGVVHFIGVLLEPLMRPLFNVPGVGAFAMSMGLASGYPMDAVITCKFRKNQLCSAVEAERLLSFTNTADPLFMVGAVAVGMFGMPELGITIALAHYISSFLVGIIFRFHGLNRDRYETPKRNTEQKGNIIVRAFRALYNARQEDKRSLNQLLGDSVKSSMNTILLIGGFIILFSVFLRILSVVGVTAFLGTFFAACLSTFGLSESLSPALVSGLFELDLGAMAASQADAPLIEKVAIVSAIIAWSGLCVHGQVASIVIESGIRMTPYMVARFLHALLAALLTVVLCEPAQSAAKVFTMPVMLNMGNTNTLAFWLARLEQIGYQLIILTAILITVSIAIHITRSLYFYIKR
;
A
#
# COMPACT_ATOMS: atom_id res chain seq x y z
N MET A 1 -23.77 32.29 13.13
CA MET A 1 -22.82 31.82 12.09
C MET A 1 -21.41 32.44 12.16
N ARG A 2 -21.20 33.67 12.68
CA ARG A 2 -19.87 34.33 12.73
C ARG A 2 -18.91 33.87 13.86
N LEU A 3 -19.38 33.16 14.89
CA LEU A 3 -18.54 32.65 15.99
C LEU A 3 -17.76 31.37 15.62
N PHE A 4 -18.38 30.47 14.86
CA PHE A 4 -17.72 29.25 14.37
C PHE A 4 -16.63 29.53 13.31
N ASP A 5 -16.76 30.63 12.59
CA ASP A 5 -15.80 31.03 11.55
C ASP A 5 -14.50 31.62 12.15
N ARG A 6 -14.61 32.33 13.29
CA ARG A 6 -13.45 32.79 14.07
C ARG A 6 -12.63 31.63 14.64
N GLY A 7 -13.28 30.56 15.10
CA GLY A 7 -12.62 29.34 15.60
C GLY A 7 -11.84 28.59 14.51
N LYS A 8 -12.40 28.45 13.30
CA LYS A 8 -11.68 27.88 12.14
C LYS A 8 -10.47 28.71 11.74
N ARG A 9 -10.60 30.04 11.74
CA ARG A 9 -9.50 30.96 11.39
C ARG A 9 -8.39 30.98 12.44
N TYR A 10 -8.74 30.89 13.73
CA TYR A 10 -7.77 30.78 14.82
C TYR A 10 -7.01 29.45 14.79
N ARG A 11 -7.71 28.33 14.58
CA ARG A 11 -7.10 26.99 14.42
C ARG A 11 -6.16 26.94 13.21
N SER A 12 -6.50 27.61 12.12
CA SER A 12 -5.64 27.74 10.93
C SER A 12 -4.36 28.55 11.20
N ARG A 13 -4.45 29.66 11.95
CA ARG A 13 -3.28 30.46 12.33
C ARG A 13 -2.35 29.71 13.29
N LEU A 14 -2.91 29.07 14.31
CA LEU A 14 -2.13 28.28 15.26
C LEU A 14 -1.38 27.14 14.57
N LEU A 15 -2.04 26.44 13.64
CA LEU A 15 -1.41 25.39 12.84
C LEU A 15 -0.29 25.94 11.96
N ALA A 16 -0.49 27.10 11.33
CA ALA A 16 0.56 27.77 10.55
C ALA A 16 1.77 28.16 11.43
N TYR A 17 1.54 28.73 12.61
CA TYR A 17 2.62 29.07 13.54
C TYR A 17 3.35 27.84 14.07
N PHE A 18 2.62 26.77 14.39
CA PHE A 18 3.21 25.51 14.82
C PHE A 18 4.07 24.87 13.72
N MET A 19 3.58 24.85 12.47
CA MET A 19 4.36 24.37 11.32
C MET A 19 5.61 25.22 11.11
N ALA A 20 5.48 26.55 11.11
CA ALA A 20 6.62 27.45 10.94
C ALA A 20 7.66 27.27 12.05
N PHE A 21 7.21 27.19 13.31
CA PHE A 21 8.09 26.90 14.44
C PHE A 21 8.78 25.54 14.29
N GLY A 22 8.05 24.50 13.91
CA GLY A 22 8.60 23.16 13.67
C GLY A 22 9.67 23.17 12.57
N THR A 23 9.43 23.87 11.46
CA THR A 23 10.41 24.01 10.38
C THR A 23 11.66 24.77 10.84
N VAL A 24 11.50 25.91 11.52
CA VAL A 24 12.63 26.68 12.06
C VAL A 24 13.41 25.84 13.08
N PHE A 25 12.72 25.10 13.93
CA PHE A 25 13.34 24.19 14.89
C PHE A 25 14.19 23.11 14.22
N ILE A 26 13.67 22.47 13.16
CA ILE A 26 14.43 21.50 12.35
C ILE A 26 15.68 22.16 11.76
N VAL A 27 15.54 23.34 11.14
CA VAL A 27 16.66 24.07 10.53
C VAL A 27 17.74 24.42 11.56
N VAL A 28 17.35 24.99 12.71
CA VAL A 28 18.29 25.31 13.79
C VAL A 28 19.00 24.05 14.31
N THR A 29 18.28 22.94 14.41
CA THR A 29 18.87 21.67 14.88
C THR A 29 19.82 21.06 13.85
N MET A 30 19.51 21.16 12.55
CA MET A 30 20.45 20.78 11.48
C MET A 30 21.74 21.59 11.53
N VAL A 31 21.65 22.89 11.84
CA VAL A 31 22.84 23.75 12.01
C VAL A 31 23.65 23.36 13.26
N LYS A 32 22.99 22.95 14.34
CA LYS A 32 23.66 22.46 15.57
C LYS A 32 24.29 21.08 15.41
N PHE A 33 23.66 20.19 14.64
CA PHE A 33 24.08 18.79 14.43
C PHE A 33 24.26 18.50 12.94
N PRO A 34 25.20 19.18 12.25
CA PRO A 34 25.34 19.09 10.80
C PRO A 34 25.79 17.71 10.35
N LYS A 35 26.62 17.02 11.15
CA LYS A 35 27.07 15.66 10.86
C LYS A 35 25.91 14.67 10.88
N ASP A 36 25.11 14.67 11.94
CA ASP A 36 23.93 13.80 12.05
C ASP A 36 22.93 14.03 10.91
N ALA A 37 22.68 15.30 10.56
CA ALA A 37 21.81 15.65 9.45
C ALA A 37 22.37 15.16 8.10
N PHE A 38 23.67 15.38 7.85
CA PHE A 38 24.32 14.95 6.62
C PHE A 38 24.36 13.42 6.48
N ASP A 39 24.81 12.71 7.51
CA ASP A 39 24.90 11.25 7.52
C ASP A 39 23.52 10.61 7.32
N SER A 40 22.47 11.19 7.93
CA SER A 40 21.10 10.70 7.77
C SER A 40 20.52 11.01 6.40
N ALA A 41 20.89 12.14 5.78
CA ALA A 41 20.52 12.45 4.40
C ALA A 41 21.16 11.46 3.41
N ILE A 42 22.44 11.12 3.61
CA ILE A 42 23.15 10.11 2.80
C ILE A 42 22.53 8.74 2.99
N MET A 43 22.15 8.37 4.22
CA MET A 43 21.43 7.12 4.48
C MET A 43 20.10 7.06 3.72
N GLY A 44 19.29 8.11 3.80
CA GLY A 44 18.02 8.20 3.06
C GLY A 44 18.21 8.19 1.54
N LEU A 45 19.26 8.86 1.03
CA LEU A 45 19.60 8.86 -0.39
C LEU A 45 20.02 7.47 -0.87
N ASN A 46 20.84 6.76 -0.09
CA ASN A 46 21.28 5.40 -0.41
C ASN A 46 20.12 4.41 -0.38
N LEU A 47 19.21 4.52 0.59
CA LEU A 47 17.98 3.74 0.63
C LEU A 47 17.15 3.98 -0.63
N TRP A 48 16.93 5.25 -0.98
CA TRP A 48 16.19 5.59 -2.18
C TRP A 48 16.88 5.08 -3.46
N TRP A 49 18.17 5.34 -3.65
CA TRP A 49 18.89 5.01 -4.88
C TRP A 49 19.11 3.51 -5.08
N ASN A 50 19.48 2.78 -4.03
CA ASN A 50 19.87 1.38 -4.16
C ASN A 50 18.69 0.41 -4.03
N ILE A 51 17.61 0.81 -3.35
CA ILE A 51 16.48 -0.08 -3.05
C ILE A 51 15.22 0.42 -3.76
N VAL A 52 14.77 1.63 -3.45
CA VAL A 52 13.44 2.13 -3.90
C VAL A 52 13.41 2.48 -5.39
N PHE A 53 14.45 3.14 -5.90
CA PHE A 53 14.52 3.58 -7.28
C PHE A 53 14.47 2.43 -8.30
N PRO A 54 15.36 1.41 -8.23
CA PRO A 54 15.35 0.29 -9.16
C PRO A 54 14.14 -0.62 -9.01
N SER A 55 13.57 -0.73 -7.80
CA SER A 55 12.40 -1.57 -7.55
C SER A 55 11.13 -0.93 -8.09
N LEU A 56 10.88 0.37 -7.89
CA LEU A 56 9.60 1.00 -8.23
C LEU A 56 9.52 1.58 -9.65
N LEU A 57 10.64 2.11 -10.20
CA LEU A 57 10.60 2.82 -11.48
C LEU A 57 10.01 1.99 -12.63
N PRO A 58 10.40 0.71 -12.83
CA PRO A 58 9.83 -0.09 -13.91
C PRO A 58 8.31 -0.28 -13.77
N PHE A 59 7.81 -0.52 -12.56
CA PHE A 59 6.37 -0.67 -12.32
C PHE A 59 5.61 0.63 -12.56
N PHE A 60 6.19 1.77 -12.21
CA PHE A 60 5.58 3.07 -12.48
C PHE A 60 5.43 3.29 -13.98
N ILE A 61 6.50 3.07 -14.75
CA ILE A 61 6.48 3.23 -16.21
C ILE A 61 5.46 2.29 -16.84
N LEU A 62 5.46 1.01 -16.46
CA LEU A 62 4.53 0.03 -17.00
C LEU A 62 3.08 0.36 -16.66
N SER A 63 2.80 0.82 -15.44
CA SER A 63 1.44 1.21 -15.06
C SER A 63 0.90 2.39 -15.88
N GLU A 64 1.75 3.39 -16.18
CA GLU A 64 1.40 4.53 -17.02
C GLU A 64 1.08 4.09 -18.45
N ILE A 65 1.91 3.20 -18.98
CA ILE A 65 1.70 2.60 -20.30
C ILE A 65 0.38 1.81 -20.30
N LEU A 66 0.16 0.93 -19.33
CA LEU A 66 -1.08 0.13 -19.23
C LEU A 66 -2.32 1.01 -19.11
N MET A 67 -2.23 2.11 -18.37
CA MET A 67 -3.30 3.09 -18.26
C MET A 67 -3.58 3.79 -19.60
N GLY A 68 -2.56 4.26 -20.32
CA GLY A 68 -2.72 4.88 -21.64
C GLY A 68 -3.07 3.91 -22.78
N LEU A 69 -2.82 2.62 -22.60
CA LEU A 69 -3.29 1.56 -23.49
C LEU A 69 -4.75 1.15 -23.25
N GLY A 70 -5.39 1.65 -22.19
CA GLY A 70 -6.78 1.33 -21.86
C GLY A 70 -6.97 0.03 -21.07
N VAL A 71 -5.89 -0.61 -20.59
CA VAL A 71 -5.95 -1.87 -19.83
C VAL A 71 -6.71 -1.69 -18.51
N VAL A 72 -6.64 -0.51 -17.92
CA VAL A 72 -7.41 -0.15 -16.71
C VAL A 72 -8.92 -0.32 -16.94
N HIS A 73 -9.42 0.07 -18.11
CA HIS A 73 -10.84 -0.06 -18.45
C HIS A 73 -11.24 -1.51 -18.71
N PHE A 74 -10.34 -2.30 -19.32
CA PHE A 74 -10.52 -3.74 -19.49
C PHE A 74 -10.70 -4.44 -18.14
N ILE A 75 -9.72 -4.25 -17.24
CA ILE A 75 -9.74 -4.81 -15.89
C ILE A 75 -10.96 -4.30 -15.13
N GLY A 76 -11.29 -3.02 -15.31
CA GLY A 76 -12.43 -2.40 -14.68
C GLY A 76 -13.75 -3.07 -15.02
N VAL A 77 -13.97 -3.42 -16.29
CA VAL A 77 -15.18 -4.15 -16.71
C VAL A 77 -15.21 -5.57 -16.14
N LEU A 78 -14.08 -6.27 -16.16
CA LEU A 78 -13.99 -7.66 -15.73
C LEU A 78 -14.20 -7.81 -14.21
N LEU A 79 -13.62 -6.91 -13.42
CA LEU A 79 -13.61 -6.99 -11.96
C LEU A 79 -14.67 -6.11 -11.29
N GLU A 80 -15.47 -5.35 -12.05
CA GLU A 80 -16.64 -4.65 -11.51
C GLU A 80 -17.58 -5.55 -10.67
N PRO A 81 -17.93 -6.79 -11.12
CA PRO A 81 -18.82 -7.67 -10.36
C PRO A 81 -18.24 -8.10 -9.01
N LEU A 82 -16.93 -7.93 -8.80
CA LEU A 82 -16.22 -8.22 -7.56
C LEU A 82 -16.05 -6.94 -6.72
N MET A 83 -15.45 -5.90 -7.30
CA MET A 83 -15.09 -4.66 -6.59
C MET A 83 -16.30 -3.91 -6.04
N ARG A 84 -17.40 -3.83 -6.82
CA ARG A 84 -18.58 -3.08 -6.42
C ARG A 84 -19.28 -3.68 -5.21
N PRO A 85 -19.59 -5.00 -5.16
CA PRO A 85 -20.26 -5.55 -3.98
C PRO A 85 -19.35 -5.77 -2.78
N LEU A 86 -18.04 -6.02 -2.94
CA LEU A 86 -17.15 -6.24 -1.79
C LEU A 86 -16.69 -4.94 -1.16
N PHE A 87 -16.28 -3.96 -1.97
CA PHE A 87 -15.62 -2.74 -1.47
C PHE A 87 -16.40 -1.45 -1.77
N ASN A 88 -17.46 -1.52 -2.58
CA ASN A 88 -18.24 -0.36 -3.02
C ASN A 88 -17.36 0.74 -3.66
N VAL A 89 -16.44 0.29 -4.51
CA VAL A 89 -15.56 1.10 -5.36
C VAL A 89 -15.81 0.72 -6.84
N PRO A 90 -15.46 1.57 -7.81
CA PRO A 90 -15.61 1.23 -9.22
C PRO A 90 -14.65 0.10 -9.60
N GLY A 91 -15.00 -0.66 -10.62
CA GLY A 91 -14.22 -1.80 -11.10
C GLY A 91 -12.80 -1.44 -11.52
N VAL A 92 -12.59 -0.23 -12.07
CA VAL A 92 -11.23 0.27 -12.39
C VAL A 92 -10.33 0.33 -11.16
N GLY A 93 -10.91 0.43 -9.96
CA GLY A 93 -10.20 0.34 -8.69
C GLY A 93 -9.47 -1.00 -8.50
N ALA A 94 -9.88 -2.06 -9.19
CA ALA A 94 -9.14 -3.31 -9.18
C ALA A 94 -7.72 -3.15 -9.74
N PHE A 95 -7.51 -2.25 -10.70
CA PHE A 95 -6.16 -1.95 -11.20
C PHE A 95 -5.31 -1.27 -10.11
N ALA A 96 -5.87 -0.30 -9.37
CA ALA A 96 -5.16 0.31 -8.24
C ALA A 96 -4.83 -0.72 -7.16
N MET A 97 -5.76 -1.63 -6.86
CA MET A 97 -5.53 -2.75 -5.94
C MET A 97 -4.42 -3.68 -6.42
N SER A 98 -4.46 -4.13 -7.67
CA SER A 98 -3.43 -5.00 -8.24
C SER A 98 -2.06 -4.34 -8.23
N MET A 99 -1.98 -3.06 -8.58
CA MET A 99 -0.73 -2.31 -8.57
C MET A 99 -0.22 -2.04 -7.14
N GLY A 100 -1.10 -1.78 -6.18
CA GLY A 100 -0.72 -1.67 -4.77
C GLY A 100 -0.19 -2.98 -4.19
N LEU A 101 -0.80 -4.11 -4.55
CA LEU A 101 -0.32 -5.43 -4.16
C LEU A 101 1.02 -5.78 -4.81
N ALA A 102 1.26 -5.37 -6.07
CA ALA A 102 2.47 -5.72 -6.80
C ALA A 102 3.65 -4.78 -6.52
N SER A 103 3.39 -3.47 -6.46
CA SER A 103 4.41 -2.41 -6.41
C SER A 103 4.48 -1.71 -5.06
N GLY A 104 3.50 -1.90 -4.18
CA GLY A 104 3.49 -1.31 -2.86
C GLY A 104 3.15 0.18 -2.81
N TYR A 105 3.31 0.79 -1.63
CA TYR A 105 3.19 2.23 -1.43
C TYR A 105 4.27 3.00 -2.19
N PRO A 106 3.99 4.25 -2.64
CA PRO A 106 2.70 4.93 -2.63
C PRO A 106 1.95 4.78 -3.98
N MET A 107 2.18 3.69 -4.71
CA MET A 107 1.77 3.60 -6.11
C MET A 107 0.25 3.62 -6.30
N ASP A 108 -0.46 2.96 -5.41
CA ASP A 108 -1.91 2.95 -5.38
C ASP A 108 -2.49 4.36 -5.18
N ALA A 109 -1.82 5.23 -4.39
CA ALA A 109 -2.20 6.62 -4.21
C ALA A 109 -2.03 7.44 -5.48
N VAL A 110 -0.95 7.20 -6.24
CA VAL A 110 -0.72 7.81 -7.55
C VAL A 110 -1.84 7.43 -8.52
N ILE A 111 -2.15 6.14 -8.62
CA ILE A 111 -3.21 5.64 -9.51
C ILE A 111 -4.58 6.15 -9.08
N THR A 112 -4.89 6.10 -7.79
CA THR A 112 -6.17 6.58 -7.25
C THR A 112 -6.36 8.08 -7.48
N CYS A 113 -5.30 8.88 -7.30
CA CYS A 113 -5.30 10.31 -7.64
C CYS A 113 -5.60 10.52 -9.13
N LYS A 114 -5.00 9.72 -10.02
CA LYS A 114 -5.26 9.77 -11.46
C LYS A 114 -6.68 9.38 -11.81
N PHE A 115 -7.23 8.33 -11.21
CA PHE A 115 -8.64 7.95 -11.39
C PHE A 115 -9.58 9.09 -10.97
N ARG A 116 -9.26 9.76 -9.87
CA ARG A 116 -10.04 10.90 -9.40
C ARG A 116 -9.95 12.09 -10.35
N LYS A 117 -8.75 12.46 -10.80
CA LYS A 117 -8.51 13.55 -11.77
C LYS A 117 -9.18 13.28 -13.12
N ASN A 118 -9.19 12.03 -13.56
CA ASN A 118 -9.84 11.59 -14.81
C ASN A 118 -11.33 11.28 -14.65
N GLN A 119 -11.94 11.60 -13.51
CA GLN A 119 -13.37 11.39 -13.23
C GLN A 119 -13.83 9.92 -13.35
N LEU A 120 -12.90 8.97 -13.20
CA LEU A 120 -13.18 7.53 -13.17
C LEU A 120 -13.75 7.06 -11.81
N CYS A 121 -13.58 7.86 -10.76
CA CYS A 121 -14.15 7.61 -9.44
C CYS A 121 -14.56 8.91 -8.71
N SER A 122 -15.53 8.77 -7.80
CA SER A 122 -15.93 9.82 -6.87
C SER A 122 -14.84 10.07 -5.81
N ALA A 123 -14.89 11.20 -5.10
CA ALA A 123 -13.95 11.45 -3.99
C ALA A 123 -14.11 10.41 -2.87
N VAL A 124 -15.35 9.98 -2.61
CA VAL A 124 -15.64 8.95 -1.59
C VAL A 124 -15.16 7.59 -2.05
N GLU A 125 -15.36 7.23 -3.32
CA GLU A 125 -14.83 5.99 -3.89
C GLU A 125 -13.31 5.96 -3.87
N ALA A 126 -12.66 7.09 -4.16
CA ALA A 126 -11.20 7.23 -4.05
C ALA A 126 -10.70 7.07 -2.60
N GLU A 127 -11.41 7.63 -1.61
CA GLU A 127 -11.10 7.43 -0.19
C GLU A 127 -11.23 5.96 0.24
N ARG A 128 -12.29 5.27 -0.23
CA ARG A 128 -12.47 3.84 0.01
C ARG A 128 -11.39 3.03 -0.67
N LEU A 129 -11.02 3.38 -1.91
CA LEU A 129 -9.97 2.67 -2.63
C LEU A 129 -8.64 2.75 -1.87
N LEU A 130 -8.21 3.98 -1.56
CA LEU A 130 -6.97 4.26 -0.85
C LEU A 130 -6.88 3.59 0.54
N SER A 131 -8.02 3.31 1.18
CA SER A 131 -8.04 2.67 2.51
C SER A 131 -7.49 1.24 2.52
N PHE A 132 -7.56 0.49 1.41
CA PHE A 132 -7.14 -0.92 1.37
C PHE A 132 -6.20 -1.26 0.21
N THR A 133 -6.00 -0.36 -0.75
CA THR A 133 -5.07 -0.60 -1.85
C THR A 133 -3.64 -0.24 -1.50
N ASN A 134 -3.42 0.56 -0.46
CA ASN A 134 -2.08 0.95 -0.08
C ASN A 134 -1.43 -0.17 0.73
N THR A 135 -0.65 -1.04 0.11
CA THR A 135 -0.06 -2.21 0.78
C THR A 135 1.45 -2.22 0.60
N ALA A 136 2.14 -3.05 1.38
CA ALA A 136 3.53 -3.38 1.11
C ALA A 136 3.61 -4.35 -0.07
N ASP A 137 4.66 -4.24 -0.86
CA ASP A 137 4.92 -5.22 -1.91
C ASP A 137 5.54 -6.51 -1.32
N PRO A 138 5.39 -7.66 -2.01
CA PRO A 138 5.93 -8.93 -1.53
C PRO A 138 7.45 -8.94 -1.48
N LEU A 139 8.13 -8.18 -2.34
CA LEU A 139 9.60 -8.15 -2.37
C LEU A 139 10.14 -7.51 -1.10
N PHE A 140 9.48 -6.46 -0.60
CA PHE A 140 9.78 -5.87 0.69
C PHE A 140 9.50 -6.84 1.85
N MET A 141 8.29 -7.39 1.95
CA MET A 141 7.92 -8.26 3.07
C MET A 141 8.72 -9.57 3.14
N VAL A 142 8.92 -10.23 2.00
CA VAL A 142 9.63 -11.51 1.95
C VAL A 142 11.13 -11.28 1.83
N GLY A 143 11.57 -10.43 0.90
CA GLY A 143 12.98 -10.22 0.61
C GLY A 143 13.69 -9.35 1.65
N ALA A 144 13.24 -8.12 1.84
CA ALA A 144 13.92 -7.20 2.75
C ALA A 144 13.70 -7.59 4.22
N VAL A 145 12.46 -7.84 4.61
CA VAL A 145 12.11 -8.05 6.03
C VAL A 145 12.39 -9.49 6.46
N ALA A 146 11.71 -10.49 5.88
CA ALA A 146 11.85 -11.87 6.34
C ALA A 146 13.27 -12.44 6.08
N VAL A 147 13.78 -12.33 4.85
CA VAL A 147 15.12 -12.82 4.52
C VAL A 147 16.21 -11.85 5.01
N GLY A 148 16.11 -10.56 4.68
CA GLY A 148 17.18 -9.60 4.97
C GLY A 148 17.32 -9.21 6.44
N MET A 149 16.22 -8.93 7.14
CA MET A 149 16.24 -8.41 8.51
C MET A 149 16.10 -9.49 9.59
N PHE A 150 15.29 -10.52 9.35
CA PHE A 150 15.14 -11.65 10.27
C PHE A 150 16.05 -12.83 9.97
N GLY A 151 16.55 -12.97 8.72
CA GLY A 151 17.28 -14.17 8.31
C GLY A 151 16.41 -15.43 8.26
N MET A 152 15.08 -15.28 8.22
CA MET A 152 14.09 -16.36 8.32
C MET A 152 13.07 -16.25 7.17
N PRO A 153 13.35 -16.87 6.00
CA PRO A 153 12.48 -16.80 4.83
C PRO A 153 11.04 -17.27 5.10
N GLU A 154 10.85 -18.18 6.07
CA GLU A 154 9.55 -18.76 6.42
C GLU A 154 8.56 -17.71 6.96
N LEU A 155 9.08 -16.62 7.55
CA LEU A 155 8.25 -15.52 8.05
C LEU A 155 7.59 -14.73 6.92
N GLY A 156 8.14 -14.77 5.71
CA GLY A 156 7.64 -13.99 4.58
C GLY A 156 6.19 -14.30 4.25
N ILE A 157 5.79 -15.58 4.29
CA ILE A 157 4.41 -16.00 4.03
C ILE A 157 3.48 -15.51 5.13
N THR A 158 3.89 -15.64 6.40
CA THR A 158 3.12 -15.17 7.56
C THR A 158 2.84 -13.67 7.46
N ILE A 159 3.89 -12.87 7.24
CA ILE A 159 3.79 -11.41 7.14
C ILE A 159 2.91 -11.03 5.95
N ALA A 160 3.12 -11.63 4.77
CA ALA A 160 2.34 -11.31 3.58
C ALA A 160 0.86 -11.67 3.71
N LEU A 161 0.54 -12.86 4.24
CA LEU A 161 -0.86 -13.27 4.46
C LEU A 161 -1.55 -12.37 5.47
N ALA A 162 -0.91 -12.12 6.62
CA ALA A 162 -1.47 -11.24 7.64
C ALA A 162 -1.72 -9.83 7.07
N HIS A 163 -0.75 -9.26 6.34
CA HIS A 163 -0.86 -7.94 5.73
C HIS A 163 -1.97 -7.88 4.68
N TYR A 164 -2.01 -8.80 3.71
CA TYR A 164 -3.03 -8.72 2.66
C TYR A 164 -4.43 -9.02 3.18
N ILE A 165 -4.61 -10.04 4.03
CA ILE A 165 -5.91 -10.35 4.61
C ILE A 165 -6.41 -9.16 5.43
N SER A 166 -5.57 -8.57 6.28
CA SER A 166 -5.98 -7.39 7.06
C SER A 166 -6.33 -6.20 6.16
N SER A 167 -5.57 -5.92 5.10
CA SER A 167 -5.92 -4.89 4.13
C SER A 167 -7.29 -5.14 3.49
N PHE A 168 -7.56 -6.37 3.04
CA PHE A 168 -8.87 -6.73 2.48
C PHE A 168 -10.01 -6.57 3.48
N LEU A 169 -9.81 -6.94 4.75
CA LEU A 169 -10.78 -6.71 5.82
C LEU A 169 -11.05 -5.22 6.04
N VAL A 170 -10.00 -4.39 6.03
CA VAL A 170 -10.15 -2.92 6.09
C VAL A 170 -10.99 -2.42 4.92
N GLY A 171 -10.77 -2.94 3.70
CA GLY A 171 -11.59 -2.60 2.54
C GLY A 171 -13.07 -2.94 2.72
N ILE A 172 -13.38 -4.11 3.27
CA ILE A 172 -14.77 -4.53 3.55
C ILE A 172 -15.40 -3.60 4.61
N ILE A 173 -14.66 -3.22 5.63
CA ILE A 173 -15.11 -2.29 6.67
C ILE A 173 -15.37 -0.89 6.08
N PHE A 174 -14.44 -0.39 5.25
CA PHE A 174 -14.52 0.93 4.62
C PHE A 174 -15.54 0.99 3.48
N ARG A 175 -16.09 -0.13 3.02
CA ARG A 175 -17.23 -0.17 2.09
C ARG A 175 -18.37 0.78 2.48
N PHE A 176 -18.63 0.91 3.78
CA PHE A 176 -19.70 1.73 4.35
C PHE A 176 -19.30 3.19 4.59
N HIS A 177 -18.03 3.55 4.39
CA HIS A 177 -17.54 4.91 4.59
C HIS A 177 -18.19 5.87 3.59
N GLY A 178 -18.65 7.02 4.08
CA GLY A 178 -19.12 8.11 3.23
C GLY A 178 -20.38 7.84 2.41
N LEU A 179 -21.18 6.80 2.70
CA LEU A 179 -22.42 6.47 1.96
C LEU A 179 -23.35 7.68 1.78
N ASN A 180 -23.54 8.48 2.83
CA ASN A 180 -24.41 9.66 2.78
C ASN A 180 -23.85 10.82 1.90
N ARG A 181 -22.54 10.81 1.63
CA ARG A 181 -21.84 11.78 0.79
C ARG A 181 -21.61 11.27 -0.62
N ASP A 182 -21.92 10.01 -0.87
CA ASP A 182 -21.87 9.35 -2.15
C ASP A 182 -23.07 9.81 -3.01
N ARG A 183 -23.19 11.13 -3.18
CA ARG A 183 -24.14 11.76 -4.11
C ARG A 183 -23.54 11.86 -5.51
N TYR A 184 -22.64 10.95 -5.86
CA TYR A 184 -22.32 10.76 -7.25
C TYR A 184 -23.51 10.01 -7.83
N GLU A 185 -24.32 10.69 -8.64
CA GLU A 185 -25.11 10.00 -9.65
C GLU A 185 -24.08 9.20 -10.45
N THR A 186 -23.94 7.91 -10.16
CA THR A 186 -23.25 7.00 -11.08
C THR A 186 -23.81 7.34 -12.45
N PRO A 187 -23.00 7.83 -13.41
CA PRO A 187 -23.50 8.29 -14.70
C PRO A 187 -24.35 7.15 -15.20
N LYS A 188 -25.68 7.38 -15.34
CA LYS A 188 -26.71 6.35 -15.51
C LYS A 188 -26.09 5.19 -16.26
N ARG A 189 -25.58 4.21 -15.51
CA ARG A 189 -24.86 3.12 -16.15
C ARG A 189 -25.98 2.47 -16.93
N ASN A 190 -25.80 2.28 -18.23
CA ASN A 190 -26.70 1.50 -19.04
C ASN A 190 -26.86 0.14 -18.35
N THR A 191 -27.81 0.08 -17.43
CA THR A 191 -28.61 -1.07 -17.08
C THR A 191 -28.95 -1.64 -18.44
N GLU A 192 -28.42 -2.83 -18.73
CA GLU A 192 -28.61 -3.55 -19.99
C GLU A 192 -27.66 -3.31 -21.17
N GLN A 193 -26.34 -3.21 -20.96
CA GLN A 193 -25.46 -3.74 -22.02
C GLN A 193 -25.48 -5.28 -22.01
N LYS A 194 -26.49 -5.85 -22.69
CA LYS A 194 -26.60 -7.29 -22.98
C LYS A 194 -25.35 -7.76 -23.74
N GLY A 195 -24.77 -8.89 -23.33
CA GLY A 195 -23.63 -9.51 -24.02
C GLY A 195 -22.55 -10.06 -23.09
N ASN A 196 -21.59 -10.77 -23.67
CA ASN A 196 -20.47 -11.39 -22.94
C ASN A 196 -19.55 -10.31 -22.32
N ILE A 197 -19.23 -10.46 -21.03
CA ILE A 197 -18.36 -9.56 -20.27
C ILE A 197 -16.97 -9.41 -20.89
N ILE A 198 -16.44 -10.46 -21.51
CA ILE A 198 -15.11 -10.45 -22.15
C ILE A 198 -15.13 -9.51 -23.36
N VAL A 199 -16.15 -9.63 -24.21
CA VAL A 199 -16.31 -8.76 -25.39
C VAL A 199 -16.47 -7.30 -24.97
N ARG A 200 -17.21 -7.05 -23.88
CA ARG A 200 -17.35 -5.70 -23.30
C ARG A 200 -16.02 -5.17 -22.78
N ALA A 201 -15.20 -6.00 -22.14
CA ALA A 201 -13.89 -5.61 -21.63
C ALA A 201 -12.93 -5.24 -22.77
N PHE A 202 -12.86 -6.05 -23.83
CA PHE A 202 -12.05 -5.71 -25.03
C PHE A 202 -12.55 -4.44 -25.72
N ARG A 203 -13.87 -4.24 -25.80
CA ARG A 203 -14.44 -3.00 -26.34
C ARG A 203 -14.07 -1.78 -25.48
N ALA A 204 -14.12 -1.91 -24.16
CA ALA A 204 -13.72 -0.84 -23.24
C ALA A 204 -12.24 -0.49 -23.38
N LEU A 205 -11.36 -1.50 -23.55
CA LEU A 205 -9.95 -1.29 -23.85
C LEU A 205 -9.76 -0.47 -25.13
N TYR A 206 -10.38 -0.93 -26.23
CA TYR A 206 -10.25 -0.28 -27.52
C TYR A 206 -10.78 1.14 -27.51
N ASN A 207 -11.95 1.37 -26.91
CA ASN A 207 -12.54 2.70 -26.80
C ASN A 207 -11.63 3.66 -26.01
N ALA A 208 -11.11 3.21 -24.85
CA ALA A 208 -10.19 4.00 -24.05
C ALA A 208 -8.90 4.33 -24.81
N ARG A 209 -8.39 3.38 -25.62
CA ARG A 209 -7.21 3.62 -26.46
C ARG A 209 -7.50 4.64 -27.57
N GLN A 210 -8.70 4.65 -28.14
CA GLN A 210 -9.10 5.63 -29.15
C GLN A 210 -9.32 7.03 -28.55
N GLU A 211 -9.76 7.10 -27.29
CA GLU A 211 -9.86 8.35 -26.53
C GLU A 211 -8.48 8.90 -26.16
N ASP A 212 -7.51 8.03 -25.85
CA ASP A 212 -6.11 8.40 -25.66
C ASP A 212 -5.42 8.69 -27.00
N LYS A 213 -5.51 9.96 -27.44
CA LYS A 213 -4.99 10.45 -28.73
C LYS A 213 -3.47 10.43 -28.87
N ARG A 214 -2.72 10.00 -27.85
CA ARG A 214 -1.25 9.98 -27.88
C ARG A 214 -0.74 8.86 -28.77
N SER A 215 0.28 9.17 -29.57
CA SER A 215 1.05 8.13 -30.28
C SER A 215 1.75 7.20 -29.28
N LEU A 216 2.13 5.99 -29.69
CA LEU A 216 2.82 5.05 -28.80
C LEU A 216 4.15 5.62 -28.28
N ASN A 217 4.90 6.34 -29.12
CA ASN A 217 6.15 6.98 -28.74
C ASN A 217 5.94 8.11 -27.73
N GLN A 218 4.89 8.91 -27.93
CA GLN A 218 4.52 9.96 -26.98
C GLN A 218 4.07 9.35 -25.65
N LEU A 219 3.24 8.30 -25.68
CA LEU A 219 2.80 7.59 -24.49
C LEU A 219 4.00 7.07 -23.69
N LEU A 220 4.99 6.46 -24.35
CA LEU A 220 6.20 5.97 -23.71
C LEU A 220 7.00 7.11 -23.07
N GLY A 221 7.26 8.19 -23.80
CA GLY A 221 7.99 9.36 -23.29
C GLY A 221 7.31 10.02 -22.10
N ASP A 222 5.99 10.22 -22.18
CA ASP A 222 5.18 10.78 -21.09
C ASP A 222 5.18 9.87 -19.86
N SER A 223 5.11 8.56 -20.07
CA SER A 223 5.13 7.55 -19.01
C SER A 223 6.44 7.59 -18.22
N VAL A 224 7.57 7.64 -18.92
CA VAL A 224 8.89 7.77 -18.28
C VAL A 224 8.98 9.08 -17.50
N LYS A 225 8.58 10.21 -18.11
CA LYS A 225 8.63 11.52 -17.45
C LYS A 225 7.77 11.58 -16.19
N SER A 226 6.52 11.11 -16.25
CA SER A 226 5.62 11.07 -15.09
C SER A 226 6.18 10.16 -13.98
N SER A 227 6.76 9.02 -14.35
CA SER A 227 7.33 8.07 -13.40
C SER A 227 8.56 8.63 -12.71
N MET A 228 9.44 9.30 -13.45
CA MET A 228 10.62 9.99 -12.90
C MET A 228 10.24 11.09 -11.92
N ASN A 229 9.24 11.91 -12.23
CA ASN A 229 8.77 12.94 -11.29
C ASN A 229 8.24 12.33 -9.99
N THR A 230 7.48 11.25 -10.10
CA THR A 230 6.89 10.56 -8.94
C THR A 230 7.98 9.94 -8.06
N ILE A 231 8.96 9.26 -8.66
CA ILE A 231 10.01 8.59 -7.88
C ILE A 231 11.00 9.58 -7.24
N LEU A 232 11.25 10.73 -7.87
CA LEU A 232 12.02 11.82 -7.28
C LEU A 232 11.30 12.43 -6.06
N LEU A 233 9.98 12.61 -6.14
CA LEU A 233 9.17 13.05 -5.02
C LEU A 233 9.30 12.07 -3.84
N ILE A 234 9.17 10.77 -4.10
CA ILE A 234 9.35 9.72 -3.08
C ILE A 234 10.74 9.81 -2.44
N GLY A 235 11.80 9.95 -3.24
CA GLY A 235 13.17 10.10 -2.75
C GLY A 235 13.36 11.32 -1.86
N GLY A 236 12.78 12.46 -2.24
CA GLY A 236 12.78 13.67 -1.42
C GLY A 236 12.13 13.45 -0.04
N PHE A 237 11.00 12.74 0.00
CA PHE A 237 10.33 12.39 1.27
C PHE A 237 11.18 11.46 2.14
N ILE A 238 11.79 10.41 1.57
CA ILE A 238 12.65 9.49 2.31
C ILE A 238 13.81 10.25 2.96
N ILE A 239 14.55 11.05 2.18
CA ILE A 239 15.68 11.85 2.68
C ILE A 239 15.23 12.80 3.79
N LEU A 240 14.13 13.52 3.60
CA LEU A 240 13.58 14.45 4.59
C LEU A 240 13.22 13.74 5.90
N PHE A 241 12.52 12.61 5.82
CA PHE A 241 12.10 11.87 7.01
C PHE A 241 13.27 11.18 7.73
N SER A 242 14.31 10.73 7.01
CA SER A 242 15.55 10.23 7.62
C SER A 242 16.25 11.30 8.47
N VAL A 243 16.39 12.52 7.94
CA VAL A 243 16.95 13.66 8.68
C VAL A 243 16.06 14.05 9.86
N PHE A 244 14.75 14.11 9.63
CA PHE A 244 13.78 14.46 10.67
C PHE A 244 13.81 13.50 11.85
N LEU A 245 13.80 12.18 11.60
CA LEU A 245 13.86 11.17 12.65
C LEU A 245 15.16 11.25 13.46
N ARG A 246 16.30 11.47 12.79
CA ARG A 246 17.58 11.67 13.47
C ARG A 246 17.55 12.90 14.39
N ILE A 247 16.99 14.01 13.92
CA ILE A 247 16.85 15.24 14.71
C ILE A 247 15.99 15.00 15.95
N LEU A 248 14.85 14.33 15.80
CA LEU A 248 14.00 13.96 16.93
C LEU A 248 14.75 13.07 17.93
N SER A 249 15.62 12.19 17.43
CA SER A 249 16.44 11.33 18.28
C SER A 249 17.47 12.09 19.10
N VAL A 250 18.22 13.00 18.48
CA VAL A 250 19.29 13.75 19.16
C VAL A 250 18.71 14.75 20.17
N VAL A 251 17.51 15.26 19.92
CA VAL A 251 16.79 16.15 20.85
C VAL A 251 16.12 15.39 22.00
N GLY A 252 16.03 14.05 21.93
CA GLY A 252 15.44 13.21 22.98
C GLY A 252 13.93 13.01 22.87
N VAL A 253 13.29 13.45 21.78
CA VAL A 253 11.85 13.23 21.55
C VAL A 253 11.55 11.73 21.38
N THR A 254 12.45 10.98 20.76
CA THR A 254 12.31 9.52 20.60
C THR A 254 12.32 8.80 21.95
N ALA A 255 13.09 9.27 22.93
CA ALA A 255 13.11 8.69 24.28
C ALA A 255 11.76 8.87 24.98
N PHE A 256 11.16 10.06 24.87
CA PHE A 256 9.82 10.31 25.40
C PHE A 256 8.77 9.41 24.75
N LEU A 257 8.75 9.33 23.41
CA LEU A 257 7.86 8.40 22.69
C LEU A 257 8.14 6.94 23.08
N GLY A 258 9.40 6.60 23.35
CA GLY A 258 9.81 5.28 23.81
C GLY A 258 9.21 4.91 25.16
N THR A 259 9.14 5.84 26.11
CA THR A 259 8.47 5.59 27.40
C THR A 259 6.97 5.35 27.22
N PHE A 260 6.32 6.11 26.32
CA PHE A 260 4.91 5.92 26.01
C PHE A 260 4.64 4.54 25.39
N PHE A 261 5.41 4.14 24.37
CA PHE A 261 5.22 2.84 23.74
C PHE A 261 5.59 1.67 24.66
N ALA A 262 6.61 1.80 25.52
CA ALA A 262 6.92 0.80 26.52
C ALA A 262 5.76 0.60 27.52
N ALA A 263 5.14 1.69 27.99
CA ALA A 263 3.96 1.61 28.84
C ALA A 263 2.77 0.93 28.12
N CYS A 264 2.56 1.22 26.84
CA CYS A 264 1.55 0.51 26.04
C CYS A 264 1.87 -0.99 25.91
N LEU A 265 3.11 -1.35 25.57
CA LEU A 265 3.54 -2.74 25.42
C LEU A 265 3.37 -3.54 26.73
N SER A 266 3.81 -2.99 27.86
CA SER A 266 3.67 -3.62 29.17
C SER A 266 2.21 -3.87 29.56
N THR A 267 1.28 -2.97 29.18
CA THR A 267 -0.16 -3.14 29.42
C THR A 267 -0.75 -4.36 28.70
N PHE A 268 -0.16 -4.73 27.55
CA PHE A 268 -0.53 -5.93 26.79
C PHE A 268 0.35 -7.15 27.08
N GLY A 269 1.28 -7.05 28.04
CA GLY A 269 2.22 -8.12 28.39
C GLY A 269 3.30 -8.38 27.32
N LEU A 270 3.58 -7.40 26.46
CA LEU A 270 4.61 -7.47 25.42
C LEU A 270 5.94 -6.90 25.90
N SER A 271 7.04 -7.34 25.28
CA SER A 271 8.41 -6.94 25.63
C SER A 271 8.66 -5.46 25.35
N GLU A 272 9.05 -4.71 26.38
CA GLU A 272 9.34 -3.26 26.27
C GLU A 272 10.52 -2.95 25.33
N SER A 273 11.40 -3.93 25.08
CA SER A 273 12.50 -3.86 24.12
C SER A 273 12.06 -3.57 22.68
N LEU A 274 10.77 -3.76 22.36
CA LEU A 274 10.16 -3.43 21.07
C LEU A 274 9.78 -1.95 20.93
N SER A 275 9.86 -1.18 22.02
CA SER A 275 9.48 0.24 22.02
C SER A 275 10.27 1.09 21.00
N PRO A 276 11.61 0.99 20.89
CA PRO A 276 12.36 1.72 19.86
C PRO A 276 11.90 1.42 18.43
N ALA A 277 11.41 0.19 18.18
CA ALA A 277 10.89 -0.19 16.88
C ALA A 277 9.56 0.48 16.56
N LEU A 278 8.66 0.59 17.54
CA LEU A 278 7.41 1.36 17.39
C LEU A 278 7.67 2.85 17.21
N VAL A 279 8.65 3.43 17.91
CA VAL A 279 9.05 4.82 17.73
C VAL A 279 9.57 5.05 16.32
N SER A 280 10.54 4.26 15.86
CA SER A 280 11.09 4.39 14.51
C SER A 280 10.01 4.12 13.45
N GLY A 281 9.27 3.03 13.62
CA GLY A 281 8.18 2.59 12.73
C GLY A 281 7.02 3.56 12.61
N LEU A 282 6.78 4.39 13.63
CA LEU A 282 5.82 5.50 13.55
C LEU A 282 6.20 6.45 12.42
N PHE A 283 7.49 6.75 12.24
CA PHE A 283 7.97 7.72 11.25
C PHE A 283 8.38 7.06 9.93
N GLU A 284 9.09 5.96 10.00
CA GLU A 284 9.75 5.31 8.87
C GLU A 284 9.72 3.79 9.07
N LEU A 285 9.16 3.07 8.09
CA LEU A 285 8.83 1.66 8.25
C LEU A 285 10.04 0.74 8.17
N ASP A 286 11.09 1.09 7.41
CA ASP A 286 12.27 0.25 7.20
C ASP A 286 13.12 0.20 8.47
N LEU A 287 13.36 1.37 9.08
CA LEU A 287 14.07 1.50 10.34
C LEU A 287 13.28 0.87 11.49
N GLY A 288 11.94 1.01 11.49
CA GLY A 288 11.07 0.35 12.45
C GLY A 288 11.12 -1.17 12.33
N ALA A 289 11.04 -1.71 11.11
CA ALA A 289 11.10 -3.15 10.87
C ALA A 289 12.45 -3.75 11.28
N MET A 290 13.55 -3.07 10.95
CA MET A 290 14.89 -3.47 11.34
C MET A 290 15.08 -3.45 12.87
N ALA A 291 14.61 -2.41 13.55
CA ALA A 291 14.70 -2.33 15.00
C ALA A 291 13.90 -3.45 15.69
N ALA A 292 12.71 -3.80 15.17
CA ALA A 292 11.93 -4.89 15.73
C ALA A 292 12.54 -6.27 15.44
N SER A 293 13.22 -6.47 14.29
CA SER A 293 13.90 -7.73 14.00
C SER A 293 15.13 -7.97 14.89
N GLN A 294 15.74 -6.90 15.42
CA GLN A 294 16.91 -6.97 16.30
C GLN A 294 16.57 -6.90 17.81
N ALA A 295 15.33 -6.58 18.16
CA ALA A 295 14.90 -6.49 19.56
C ALA A 295 15.05 -7.83 20.30
N ASP A 296 15.39 -7.73 21.59
CA ASP A 296 15.42 -8.86 22.52
C ASP A 296 14.00 -9.14 23.04
N ALA A 297 13.23 -9.88 22.25
CA ALA A 297 11.83 -10.21 22.50
C ALA A 297 11.49 -11.57 21.86
N PRO A 298 10.42 -12.26 22.29
CA PRO A 298 9.93 -13.46 21.63
C PRO A 298 9.63 -13.22 20.15
N LEU A 299 9.94 -14.22 19.30
CA LEU A 299 9.80 -14.10 17.85
C LEU A 299 8.40 -13.67 17.42
N ILE A 300 7.36 -14.21 18.06
CA ILE A 300 5.96 -13.88 17.75
C ILE A 300 5.66 -12.39 17.94
N GLU A 301 6.22 -11.78 18.99
CA GLU A 301 6.04 -10.35 19.28
C GLU A 301 6.78 -9.50 18.26
N LYS A 302 8.02 -9.88 17.93
CA LYS A 302 8.83 -9.21 16.90
C LYS A 302 8.10 -9.18 15.56
N VAL A 303 7.59 -10.32 15.10
CA VAL A 303 6.90 -10.43 13.81
C VAL A 303 5.55 -9.72 13.82
N ALA A 304 4.81 -9.74 14.95
CA ALA A 304 3.56 -9.00 15.10
C ALA A 304 3.78 -7.48 15.05
N ILE A 305 4.78 -6.95 15.76
CA ILE A 305 5.13 -5.53 15.75
C ILE A 305 5.61 -5.10 14.35
N VAL A 306 6.46 -5.90 13.70
CA VAL A 306 6.87 -5.64 12.32
C VAL A 306 5.66 -5.59 11.38
N SER A 307 4.74 -6.55 11.49
CA SER A 307 3.53 -6.56 10.65
C SER A 307 2.67 -5.31 10.86
N ALA A 308 2.52 -4.85 12.11
CA ALA A 308 1.86 -3.59 12.43
C ALA A 308 2.59 -2.38 11.82
N ILE A 309 3.91 -2.29 11.92
CA ILE A 309 4.72 -1.18 11.37
C ILE A 309 4.57 -1.11 9.84
N ILE A 310 4.67 -2.25 9.16
CA ILE A 310 4.50 -2.35 7.70
C ILE A 310 3.08 -1.93 7.28
N ALA A 311 2.06 -2.39 7.99
CA ALA A 311 0.67 -2.00 7.76
C ALA A 311 0.33 -0.56 8.20
N TRP A 312 1.16 0.06 9.04
CA TRP A 312 1.09 1.49 9.32
C TRP A 312 1.75 2.32 8.20
N SER A 313 2.83 1.82 7.58
CA SER A 313 3.67 2.47 6.55
C SER A 313 4.52 3.66 7.00
N GLY A 314 4.40 4.11 8.26
CA GLY A 314 5.16 5.26 8.75
C GLY A 314 4.66 6.61 8.24
N LEU A 315 4.95 7.69 8.99
CA LEU A 315 4.58 9.05 8.60
C LEU A 315 5.24 9.51 7.29
N CYS A 316 6.38 8.91 6.90
CA CYS A 316 7.02 9.16 5.61
C CYS A 316 6.08 8.85 4.44
N VAL A 317 5.53 7.63 4.38
CA VAL A 317 4.58 7.24 3.33
C VAL A 317 3.29 8.04 3.43
N HIS A 318 2.80 8.35 4.65
CA HIS A 318 1.65 9.25 4.81
C HIS A 318 1.90 10.63 4.18
N GLY A 319 3.10 11.19 4.33
CA GLY A 319 3.51 12.44 3.70
C GLY A 319 3.54 12.34 2.17
N GLN A 320 4.11 11.25 1.64
CA GLN A 320 4.11 10.97 0.20
C GLN A 320 2.69 10.91 -0.35
N VAL A 321 1.81 10.09 0.24
CA VAL A 321 0.41 9.96 -0.14
C VAL A 321 -0.30 11.31 -0.05
N ALA A 322 -0.12 12.07 1.04
CA ALA A 322 -0.72 13.39 1.19
C ALA A 322 -0.34 14.34 0.05
N SER A 323 0.95 14.40 -0.31
CA SER A 323 1.42 15.27 -1.38
C SER A 323 0.85 14.90 -2.76
N ILE A 324 0.60 13.61 -3.00
CA ILE A 324 0.05 13.10 -4.25
C ILE A 324 -1.46 13.38 -4.34
N VAL A 325 -2.20 13.12 -3.25
CA VAL A 325 -3.67 13.12 -3.30
C VAL A 325 -4.30 14.48 -3.03
N ILE A 326 -3.57 15.44 -2.45
CA ILE A 326 -4.09 16.77 -2.09
C ILE A 326 -4.69 17.51 -3.29
N GLU A 327 -4.08 17.38 -4.47
CA GLU A 327 -4.57 18.02 -5.70
C GLU A 327 -5.86 17.39 -6.26
N SER A 328 -6.21 16.19 -5.82
CA SER A 328 -7.39 15.46 -6.28
C SER A 328 -8.61 15.58 -5.35
N GLY A 329 -8.46 16.30 -4.24
CA GLY A 329 -9.53 16.51 -3.25
C GLY A 329 -9.87 15.28 -2.41
N ILE A 330 -9.01 14.25 -2.41
CA ILE A 330 -9.14 13.07 -1.56
C ILE A 330 -8.73 13.45 -0.13
N ARG A 331 -9.55 13.10 0.86
CA ARG A 331 -9.25 13.39 2.26
C ARG A 331 -8.26 12.37 2.83
N MET A 332 -7.28 12.85 3.59
CA MET A 332 -6.31 11.98 4.27
C MET A 332 -6.86 11.29 5.53
N THR A 333 -7.87 11.86 6.20
CA THR A 333 -8.37 11.31 7.46
C THR A 333 -8.89 9.87 7.33
N PRO A 334 -9.73 9.50 6.34
CA PRO A 334 -10.18 8.12 6.16
C PRO A 334 -9.00 7.17 5.91
N TYR A 335 -8.03 7.59 5.12
CA TYR A 335 -6.80 6.83 4.85
C TYR A 335 -6.00 6.56 6.15
N MET A 336 -5.76 7.58 6.97
CA MET A 336 -5.03 7.41 8.24
C MET A 336 -5.74 6.45 9.20
N VAL A 337 -7.07 6.55 9.31
CA VAL A 337 -7.87 5.63 10.13
C VAL A 337 -7.78 4.21 9.58
N ALA A 338 -7.81 4.05 8.26
CA ALA A 338 -7.64 2.76 7.61
C ALA A 338 -6.27 2.14 7.86
N ARG A 339 -5.18 2.92 7.77
CA ARG A 339 -3.82 2.46 8.11
C ARG A 339 -3.69 2.03 9.56
N PHE A 340 -4.28 2.77 10.48
CA PHE A 340 -4.30 2.39 11.89
C PHE A 340 -5.04 1.06 12.10
N LEU A 341 -6.23 0.91 11.50
CA LEU A 341 -6.99 -0.34 11.57
C LEU A 341 -6.23 -1.50 10.90
N HIS A 342 -5.57 -1.24 9.79
CA HIS A 342 -4.72 -2.21 9.09
C HIS A 342 -3.57 -2.67 9.99
N ALA A 343 -2.88 -1.75 10.66
CA ALA A 343 -1.80 -2.08 11.59
C ALA A 343 -2.26 -3.00 12.74
N LEU A 344 -3.41 -2.69 13.35
CA LEU A 344 -3.99 -3.52 14.41
C LEU A 344 -4.37 -4.91 13.90
N LEU A 345 -5.09 -4.97 12.77
CA LEU A 345 -5.51 -6.25 12.19
C LEU A 345 -4.33 -7.09 11.71
N ALA A 346 -3.29 -6.48 11.14
CA ALA A 346 -2.08 -7.16 10.71
C ALA A 346 -1.34 -7.78 11.90
N ALA A 347 -1.16 -7.05 13.00
CA ALA A 347 -0.54 -7.60 14.21
C ALA A 347 -1.35 -8.77 14.79
N LEU A 348 -2.67 -8.62 14.91
CA LEU A 348 -3.56 -9.67 15.43
C LEU A 348 -3.55 -10.92 14.54
N LEU A 349 -3.68 -10.75 13.22
CA LEU A 349 -3.64 -11.87 12.28
C LEU A 349 -2.26 -12.54 12.25
N THR A 350 -1.17 -11.80 12.40
CA THR A 350 0.17 -12.39 12.50
C THR A 350 0.28 -13.32 13.70
N VAL A 351 -0.25 -12.93 14.86
CA VAL A 351 -0.24 -13.80 16.06
C VAL A 351 -1.00 -15.10 15.78
N VAL A 352 -2.16 -15.02 15.12
CA VAL A 352 -2.99 -16.19 14.79
C VAL A 352 -2.36 -17.07 13.69
N LEU A 353 -1.73 -16.46 12.69
CA LEU A 353 -1.21 -17.14 11.51
C LEU A 353 0.21 -17.67 11.68
N CYS A 354 0.96 -17.25 12.71
CA CYS A 354 2.38 -17.56 12.82
C CYS A 354 2.66 -19.08 12.83
N GLU A 355 1.98 -19.85 13.67
CA GLU A 355 2.21 -21.31 13.73
C GLU A 355 1.70 -22.06 12.48
N PRO A 356 0.47 -21.83 11.99
CA PRO A 356 -0.02 -22.51 10.80
C PRO A 356 0.78 -22.16 9.53
N ALA A 357 1.13 -20.88 9.35
CA ALA A 357 1.83 -20.41 8.16
C ALA A 357 3.28 -20.87 8.12
N GLN A 358 3.99 -20.91 9.27
CA GLN A 358 5.35 -21.47 9.32
C GLN A 358 5.37 -22.96 8.98
N SER A 359 4.37 -23.71 9.43
CA SER A 359 4.24 -25.14 9.12
C SER A 359 4.00 -25.37 7.62
N ALA A 360 3.16 -24.54 6.99
CA ALA A 360 2.95 -24.55 5.55
C ALA A 360 4.19 -24.07 4.78
N ALA A 361 4.89 -23.04 5.27
CA ALA A 361 6.05 -22.45 4.61
C ALA A 361 7.17 -23.48 4.39
N LYS A 362 7.43 -24.36 5.37
CA LYS A 362 8.43 -25.45 5.23
C LYS A 362 8.17 -26.38 4.04
N VAL A 363 6.92 -26.47 3.57
CA VAL A 363 6.53 -27.26 2.39
C VAL A 363 6.81 -26.50 1.09
N PHE A 364 6.77 -25.17 1.11
CA PHE A 364 6.94 -24.30 -0.06
C PHE A 364 8.34 -23.67 -0.17
N THR A 365 9.12 -23.63 0.90
CA THR A 365 10.50 -23.14 0.89
C THR A 365 11.44 -24.22 0.34
N MET A 366 11.55 -24.32 -0.98
CA MET A 366 12.71 -24.99 -1.58
C MET A 366 13.93 -24.07 -1.45
N PRO A 367 15.08 -24.55 -0.95
CA PRO A 367 16.31 -23.76 -0.92
C PRO A 367 16.66 -23.31 -2.33
N VAL A 368 16.66 -21.98 -2.56
CA VAL A 368 17.04 -21.36 -3.85
C VAL A 368 18.47 -21.75 -4.27
N MET A 369 19.30 -22.16 -3.31
CA MET A 369 20.69 -22.60 -3.52
C MET A 369 20.84 -23.97 -4.19
N LEU A 370 19.77 -24.77 -4.38
CA LEU A 370 19.90 -26.12 -4.95
C LEU A 370 20.04 -26.16 -6.49
N ASN A 371 19.98 -25.04 -7.22
CA ASN A 371 20.06 -25.09 -8.68
C ASN A 371 20.58 -23.82 -9.39
N MET A 372 21.70 -23.25 -8.94
CA MET A 372 22.39 -22.20 -9.72
C MET A 372 23.14 -22.72 -10.96
N GLY A 373 23.22 -24.04 -11.17
CA GLY A 373 24.00 -24.63 -12.26
C GLY A 373 23.32 -24.69 -13.64
N ASN A 374 22.05 -24.33 -13.78
CA ASN A 374 21.28 -24.61 -15.00
C ASN A 374 20.29 -23.52 -15.46
N THR A 375 20.57 -22.26 -15.13
CA THR A 375 19.65 -21.10 -15.26
C THR A 375 19.36 -20.64 -16.70
N ASN A 376 19.92 -21.29 -17.73
CA ASN A 376 19.71 -20.94 -19.14
C ASN A 376 19.37 -22.13 -20.06
N THR A 377 18.80 -23.21 -19.52
CA THR A 377 18.31 -24.31 -20.37
C THR A 377 16.84 -24.11 -20.74
N LEU A 378 16.48 -24.54 -21.95
CA LEU A 378 15.09 -24.53 -22.43
C LEU A 378 14.18 -25.34 -21.49
N ALA A 379 14.71 -26.42 -20.89
CA ALA A 379 14.03 -27.22 -19.88
C ALA A 379 13.70 -26.43 -18.59
N PHE A 380 14.61 -25.56 -18.13
CA PHE A 380 14.34 -24.66 -16.99
C PHE A 380 13.17 -23.71 -17.30
N TRP A 381 13.18 -23.08 -18.47
CA TRP A 381 12.09 -22.19 -18.88
C TRP A 381 10.76 -22.93 -19.08
N LEU A 382 10.79 -24.13 -19.66
CA LEU A 382 9.59 -24.98 -19.81
C LEU A 382 9.02 -25.39 -18.45
N ALA A 383 9.85 -25.84 -17.51
CA ALA A 383 9.41 -26.20 -16.17
C ALA A 383 8.83 -24.98 -15.40
N ARG A 384 9.41 -23.79 -15.59
CA ARG A 384 8.86 -22.54 -15.02
C ARG A 384 7.53 -22.14 -15.66
N LEU A 385 7.40 -22.26 -16.98
CA LEU A 385 6.14 -22.01 -17.68
C LEU A 385 5.06 -22.99 -17.24
N GLU A 386 5.40 -24.27 -17.06
CA GLU A 386 4.50 -25.29 -16.53
C GLU A 386 4.04 -24.94 -15.11
N GLN A 387 4.97 -24.55 -14.23
CA GLN A 387 4.68 -24.13 -12.86
C GLN A 387 3.76 -22.90 -12.81
N ILE A 388 4.03 -21.88 -13.63
CA ILE A 388 3.17 -20.69 -13.78
C ILE A 388 1.80 -21.09 -14.33
N GLY A 389 1.75 -22.03 -15.28
CA GLY A 389 0.52 -22.59 -15.84
C GLY A 389 -0.37 -23.24 -14.77
N TYR A 390 0.19 -24.12 -13.94
CA TYR A 390 -0.55 -24.71 -12.82
C TYR A 390 -1.06 -23.66 -11.82
N GLN A 391 -0.25 -22.66 -11.49
CA GLN A 391 -0.65 -21.57 -10.60
C GLN A 391 -1.80 -20.74 -11.18
N LEU A 392 -1.77 -20.43 -12.48
CA LEU A 392 -2.86 -19.73 -13.17
C LEU A 392 -4.15 -20.55 -13.20
N ILE A 393 -4.07 -21.86 -13.43
CA ILE A 393 -5.23 -22.77 -13.41
C ILE A 393 -5.86 -22.80 -12.01
N ILE A 394 -5.05 -22.92 -10.95
CA ILE A 394 -5.54 -22.90 -9.57
C ILE A 394 -6.20 -21.56 -9.25
N LEU A 395 -5.56 -20.44 -9.60
CA LEU A 395 -6.10 -19.10 -9.35
C LEU A 395 -7.45 -18.91 -10.07
N THR A 396 -7.53 -19.28 -11.35
CA THR A 396 -8.78 -19.17 -12.13
C THR A 396 -9.87 -20.09 -11.59
N ALA A 397 -9.54 -21.31 -11.15
CA ALA A 397 -10.48 -22.21 -10.49
C ALA A 397 -11.03 -21.62 -9.19
N ILE A 398 -10.18 -21.01 -8.35
CA ILE A 398 -10.60 -20.32 -7.12
C ILE A 398 -11.55 -19.16 -7.46
N LEU A 399 -11.19 -18.32 -8.43
CA LEU A 399 -12.03 -17.19 -8.85
C LEU A 399 -13.39 -17.64 -9.38
N ILE A 400 -13.44 -18.72 -10.18
CA ILE A 400 -14.69 -19.30 -10.69
C ILE A 400 -15.53 -19.83 -9.52
N THR A 401 -14.91 -20.55 -8.58
CA THR A 401 -15.60 -21.13 -7.43
C THR A 401 -16.22 -20.04 -6.54
N VAL A 402 -15.45 -18.99 -6.24
CA VAL A 402 -15.94 -17.83 -5.48
C VAL A 402 -17.07 -17.11 -6.22
N SER A 403 -16.95 -16.93 -7.53
CA SER A 403 -17.99 -16.32 -8.37
C SER A 403 -19.29 -17.13 -8.35
N ILE A 404 -19.21 -18.44 -8.50
CA ILE A 404 -20.35 -19.35 -8.42
C ILE A 404 -20.99 -19.30 -7.03
N ALA A 405 -20.19 -19.34 -5.95
CA ALA A 405 -20.69 -19.25 -4.59
C ALA A 405 -21.45 -17.93 -4.33
N ILE A 406 -20.92 -16.80 -4.80
CA ILE A 406 -21.59 -15.49 -4.71
C ILE A 406 -22.89 -15.48 -5.54
N HIS A 407 -22.89 -16.11 -6.71
CA HIS A 407 -24.09 -16.20 -7.55
C HIS A 407 -25.20 -17.03 -6.89
N ILE A 408 -24.86 -18.20 -6.36
CA ILE A 408 -25.80 -19.09 -5.66
C ILE A 408 -26.36 -18.42 -4.41
N THR A 409 -25.52 -17.82 -3.58
CA THR A 409 -25.96 -17.12 -2.35
C THR A 409 -26.89 -15.95 -2.67
N ARG A 410 -26.62 -15.18 -3.73
CA ARG A 410 -27.55 -14.14 -4.20
C ARG A 410 -28.86 -14.73 -4.71
N SER A 411 -28.81 -15.79 -5.51
CA SER A 411 -30.01 -16.45 -6.04
C SER A 411 -30.91 -16.98 -4.90
N LEU A 412 -30.31 -17.64 -3.91
CA LEU A 412 -31.00 -18.10 -2.70
C LEU A 412 -31.59 -16.96 -1.88
N TYR A 413 -30.85 -15.86 -1.68
CA TYR A 413 -31.34 -14.69 -0.97
C TYR A 413 -32.57 -14.07 -1.66
N PHE A 414 -32.57 -13.98 -2.99
CA PHE A 414 -33.72 -13.48 -3.74
C PHE A 414 -34.91 -14.46 -3.76
N TYR A 415 -34.66 -15.76 -3.72
CA TYR A 415 -35.70 -16.78 -3.65
C TYR A 415 -36.40 -16.79 -2.28
N ILE A 416 -35.65 -16.65 -1.17
CA ILE A 416 -36.18 -16.63 0.20
C ILE A 416 -36.95 -15.33 0.50
N LYS A 417 -36.62 -14.23 -0.18
CA LYS A 417 -37.26 -12.92 0.00
C LYS A 417 -38.53 -12.74 -0.86
N ARG A 418 -38.82 -13.69 -1.74
CA ARG A 418 -40.03 -13.75 -2.56
C ARG A 418 -41.06 -14.63 -1.85
#